data_AF-A0A6M0BVY9-F1
#
_entry.id   AF-A0A6M0BVY9-F1
#
_cell.length_a   1.000
_cell.length_b   1.000
_cell.length_c   1.000
_cell.angle_alpha   90.00
_cell.angle_beta   90.00
_cell.angle_gamma   90.00
#
_symmetry.space_group_name_H-M   'P 1'
#
loop_
_entity.id
_entity.type
_entity.pdbx_description
1 polymer ?
#
loop_
_entity_poly.entity_id
_entity_poly.type
_entity_poly.pdbx_seq_one_letter_code
_entity_poly.pdbx_strand_id
1 'polypeptide(L)'
;IAVIVVGVAIAFLVLIGDVKTTWSFSAFNVLIYYAITNFAALKLSPEERLYPKWLGWVGLAACLFLAFWVDQQIWLVGLGLIIVGLIWHSLIHRLINE
;
A
#
# COMPACT_ATOMS: atom_id res chain seq x y z
N ILE A 1 -9.88 -14.18 -15.96
CA ILE A 1 -10.82 -13.75 -14.89
C ILE A 1 -10.28 -12.55 -14.12
N ALA A 2 -9.12 -12.62 -13.46
CA ALA A 2 -8.57 -11.50 -12.66
C ALA A 2 -8.49 -10.16 -13.42
N VAL A 3 -7.99 -10.15 -14.65
CA VAL A 3 -7.93 -8.93 -15.49
C VAL A 3 -9.31 -8.29 -15.67
N ILE A 4 -10.34 -9.10 -15.92
CA ILE A 4 -11.71 -8.62 -16.11
C ILE A 4 -12.25 -8.06 -14.79
N VAL A 5 -12.05 -8.78 -13.68
CA VAL A 5 -12.52 -8.34 -12.35
C VAL A 5 -11.89 -7.01 -11.94
N VAL A 6 -10.57 -6.89 -12.06
CA VAL A 6 -9.86 -5.66 -11.72
C VAL A 6 -10.24 -4.53 -12.67
N GLY A 7 -10.34 -4.79 -13.97
CA GLY A 7 -10.78 -3.79 -14.95
C GLY A 7 -12.18 -3.26 -14.67
N VAL A 8 -13.13 -4.14 -14.34
CA VAL A 8 -14.49 -3.77 -13.94
C VAL A 8 -14.47 -2.96 -12.64
N ALA A 9 -13.71 -3.38 -11.63
CA ALA A 9 -13.61 -2.64 -10.37
C ALA A 9 -13.05 -1.22 -10.57
N ILE A 10 -11.99 -1.07 -11.38
CA ILE A 10 -11.43 0.24 -11.73
C ILE A 10 -12.46 1.08 -12.50
N ALA A 11 -13.17 0.49 -13.47
CA ALA A 11 -14.22 1.20 -14.20
C ALA A 11 -15.33 1.71 -13.27
N PHE A 12 -15.77 0.90 -12.31
CA PHE A 12 -16.75 1.34 -11.29
C PHE A 12 -16.21 2.47 -10.41
N LEU A 13 -14.96 2.39 -9.95
CA LEU A 13 -14.35 3.45 -9.16
C LEU A 13 -14.30 4.79 -9.92
N VAL A 14 -13.96 4.73 -11.21
CA VAL A 14 -13.94 5.92 -12.09
C VAL A 14 -15.35 6.47 -12.34
N LEU A 15 -16.36 5.60 -12.51
CA LEU A 15 -17.73 6.01 -12.79
C LEU A 15 -18.45 6.61 -11.57
N ILE A 16 -18.15 6.11 -10.36
CA ILE A 16 -18.78 6.59 -9.11
C ILE A 16 -18.05 7.82 -8.56
N GLY A 17 -16.73 7.82 -8.64
CA GLY A 17 -15.89 8.95 -8.25
C GLY A 17 -15.46 9.72 -9.49
N ASP A 18 -14.14 9.87 -9.64
CA ASP A 18 -13.53 10.41 -10.85
C ASP A 18 -12.18 9.71 -11.14
N VAL A 19 -11.61 10.01 -12.31
CA VAL A 19 -10.31 9.46 -12.74
C VAL A 19 -9.18 9.93 -11.82
N LYS A 20 -9.22 11.16 -11.32
CA LYS A 20 -8.21 11.75 -10.45
C LYS A 20 -8.21 11.06 -9.08
N THR A 21 -9.35 10.84 -8.45
CA THR A 21 -9.51 10.10 -7.20
C THR A 21 -9.00 8.68 -7.36
N THR A 22 -9.37 8.00 -8.44
CA THR A 22 -8.91 6.62 -8.71
C THR A 22 -7.39 6.57 -8.89
N TRP A 23 -6.83 7.52 -9.64
CA TRP A 23 -5.39 7.64 -9.87
C TRP A 23 -4.64 7.98 -8.58
N SER A 24 -5.12 8.95 -7.80
CA SER A 24 -4.51 9.35 -6.54
C SER A 24 -4.61 8.25 -5.48
N PHE A 25 -5.70 7.48 -5.45
CA PHE A 25 -5.82 6.27 -4.61
C PHE A 25 -4.78 5.22 -5.00
N SER A 26 -4.60 4.97 -6.30
CA SER A 26 -3.54 4.09 -6.79
C SER A 26 -2.15 4.60 -6.40
N ALA A 27 -1.90 5.91 -6.50
CA ALA A 27 -0.61 6.50 -6.14
C ALA A 27 -0.30 6.32 -4.65
N PHE A 28 -1.28 6.57 -3.77
CA PHE A 28 -1.15 6.29 -2.34
C PHE A 28 -0.82 4.81 -2.07
N ASN A 29 -1.55 3.88 -2.69
CA ASN A 29 -1.31 2.45 -2.49
C ASN A 29 0.10 2.02 -2.96
N VAL A 30 0.59 2.58 -4.06
CA VAL A 30 1.96 2.34 -4.55
C VAL A 30 3.00 2.89 -3.57
N LEU A 31 2.77 4.07 -2.96
CA LEU A 31 3.66 4.61 -1.92
C LEU A 31 3.74 3.70 -0.70
N ILE A 32 2.60 3.14 -0.25
CA ILE A 32 2.58 2.17 0.85
C ILE A 32 3.31 0.87 0.47
N TYR A 33 3.05 0.34 -0.73
CA TYR A 33 3.75 -0.84 -1.24
C TYR A 33 5.26 -0.65 -1.26
N TYR A 34 5.74 0.51 -1.73
CA TYR A 34 7.16 0.83 -1.73
C TYR A 34 7.71 1.13 -0.34
N ALA A 35 6.93 1.71 0.57
CA ALA A 35 7.34 1.87 1.97
C ALA A 35 7.59 0.50 2.61
N ILE A 36 6.67 -0.45 2.44
CA ILE A 36 6.83 -1.83 2.93
C ILE A 36 8.05 -2.50 2.27
N THR A 37 8.23 -2.32 0.95
CA THR A 37 9.37 -2.88 0.22
C THR A 37 10.70 -2.33 0.75
N ASN A 38 10.81 -1.02 0.95
CA ASN A 38 12.00 -0.40 1.53
C ASN A 38 12.25 -0.87 2.97
N PHE A 39 11.18 -1.00 3.77
CA PHE A 39 11.28 -1.54 5.12
C PHE A 39 11.75 -3.00 5.14
N ALA A 40 11.24 -3.84 4.24
CA ALA A 40 11.70 -5.21 4.08
C ALA A 40 13.18 -5.28 3.66
N ALA A 41 13.63 -4.39 2.77
CA ALA A 41 15.03 -4.32 2.36
C ALA A 41 15.98 -3.99 3.53
N LEU A 42 15.52 -3.25 4.55
CA LEU A 42 16.30 -2.98 5.76
C LEU A 42 16.51 -4.22 6.65
N LYS A 43 15.69 -5.27 6.46
CA LYS A 43 15.76 -6.53 7.22
C LYS A 43 16.68 -7.58 6.61
N LEU A 44 17.09 -7.42 5.34
CA LEU A 44 18.03 -8.33 4.66
C LEU A 44 19.36 -8.44 5.42
N SER A 45 19.99 -9.61 5.40
CA SER A 45 21.33 -9.80 5.96
C SER A 45 22.38 -9.02 5.13
N PRO A 46 23.59 -8.76 5.65
CA PRO A 46 24.66 -8.16 4.86
C PRO A 46 25.00 -8.93 3.58
N GLU A 47 24.89 -10.26 3.60
CA GLU A 47 25.25 -11.17 2.51
C GLU A 47 24.20 -11.17 1.38
N GLU A 48 22.93 -10.95 1.70
CA GLU A 48 21.81 -10.90 0.74
C GLU A 48 21.64 -9.52 0.09
N ARG A 49 22.34 -8.50 0.61
CA ARG A 49 22.06 -7.11 0.28
C ARG A 49 22.87 -6.62 -0.91
N LEU A 50 22.18 -6.29 -2.01
CA LEU A 50 22.79 -5.69 -3.21
C LEU A 50 23.13 -4.19 -3.07
N TYR A 51 22.40 -3.45 -2.23
CA TYR A 51 22.51 -1.98 -2.10
C TYR A 51 22.72 -1.53 -0.64
N PRO A 52 23.33 -0.36 -0.38
CA PRO A 52 23.53 0.13 0.99
C PRO A 52 22.22 0.33 1.78
N LYS A 53 22.24 0.08 3.10
CA LYS A 53 21.05 0.24 3.98
C LYS A 53 20.45 1.65 3.98
N TRP A 54 21.28 2.69 3.83
CA TRP A 54 20.81 4.06 3.86
C TRP A 54 19.80 4.35 2.73
N LEU A 55 19.92 3.66 1.59
CA LEU A 55 19.00 3.82 0.47
C LEU A 55 17.58 3.35 0.83
N GLY A 56 17.47 2.24 1.57
CA GLY A 56 16.19 1.76 2.10
C GLY A 56 15.57 2.74 3.11
N TRP A 57 16.39 3.37 3.96
CA TRP A 57 15.90 4.41 4.88
C TRP A 57 15.39 5.66 4.14
N VAL A 58 16.14 6.12 3.12
CA VAL A 58 15.73 7.26 2.29
C VAL A 58 14.44 6.94 1.54
N GLY A 59 14.35 5.76 0.91
CA GLY A 59 13.15 5.33 0.20
C GLY A 59 11.92 5.21 1.12
N LEU A 60 12.09 4.61 2.30
CA LEU A 60 11.03 4.53 3.31
C LEU A 60 10.55 5.92 3.75
N ALA A 61 11.48 6.82 4.10
CA ALA A 61 11.15 8.18 4.51
C ALA A 61 10.45 8.97 3.39
N ALA A 62 10.94 8.89 2.16
CA ALA A 62 10.34 9.54 1.00
C ALA A 62 8.93 9.03 0.72
N CYS A 63 8.71 7.71 0.77
CA CYS A 63 7.38 7.12 0.54
C CYS A 63 6.37 7.58 1.58
N LEU A 64 6.74 7.53 2.87
CA LEU A 64 5.87 7.97 3.96
C LEU A 64 5.61 9.48 3.88
N PHE A 65 6.63 10.28 3.61
CA PHE A 65 6.49 11.74 3.43
C PHE A 65 5.53 12.08 2.29
N LEU A 66 5.72 11.50 1.11
CA LEU A 66 4.86 11.74 -0.05
C LEU A 66 3.45 11.19 0.14
N ALA A 67 3.26 10.14 0.93
CA ALA A 67 1.93 9.60 1.21
C ALA A 67 1.03 10.62 1.91
N PHE A 68 1.58 11.46 2.79
CA PHE A 68 0.84 12.57 3.43
C PHE A 68 0.60 13.78 2.52
N TRP A 69 1.28 13.86 1.38
CA TRP A 69 1.04 14.88 0.34
C TRP A 69 -0.10 14.51 -0.61
N VAL A 70 -0.54 13.25 -0.60
CA VAL A 70 -1.76 12.84 -1.32
C VAL A 70 -2.98 13.49 -0.65
N ASP A 71 -4.05 13.68 -1.41
CA ASP A 71 -5.32 14.21 -0.92
C ASP A 71 -5.74 13.53 0.41
N GLN A 72 -6.14 14.35 1.37
CA GLN A 72 -6.45 13.91 2.73
C GLN A 72 -7.52 12.83 2.78
N GLN A 73 -8.57 12.96 1.95
CA GLN A 73 -9.65 11.98 1.92
C GLN A 73 -9.14 10.61 1.45
N ILE A 74 -8.19 10.61 0.50
CA ILE A 74 -7.68 9.39 -0.12
C ILE A 74 -6.81 8.59 0.84
N TRP A 75 -5.84 9.23 1.51
CA TRP A 75 -5.00 8.49 2.44
C TRP A 75 -5.74 8.07 3.71
N LEU A 76 -6.77 8.82 4.15
CA LEU A 76 -7.64 8.40 5.26
C LEU A 76 -8.46 7.15 4.91
N VAL A 77 -9.09 7.14 3.73
CA VAL A 77 -9.84 5.96 3.25
C VAL A 77 -8.89 4.77 3.06
N GLY A 78 -7.73 4.99 2.45
CA GLY A 78 -6.70 3.96 2.28
C GLY A 78 -6.23 3.37 3.61
N LEU A 79 -5.95 4.22 4.60
CA LEU A 79 -5.56 3.78 5.95
C LEU A 79 -6.68 2.99 6.64
N GLY A 80 -7.93 3.44 6.50
CA GLY A 80 -9.10 2.72 7.00
C GLY A 80 -9.22 1.31 6.40
N LEU A 81 -9.05 1.17 5.09
CA LEU A 81 -9.04 -0.12 4.41
C LEU A 81 -7.90 -1.03 4.89
N ILE A 82 -6.71 -0.48 5.11
CA ILE A 82 -5.57 -1.23 5.66
C ILE A 82 -5.91 -1.75 7.06
N ILE A 83 -6.45 -0.90 7.94
CA ILE A 83 -6.84 -1.30 9.30
C ILE A 83 -7.91 -2.41 9.26
N VAL A 84 -8.94 -2.26 8.43
CA VAL A 84 -9.99 -3.29 8.25
C VAL A 84 -9.37 -4.61 7.77
N GLY A 85 -8.46 -4.55 6.79
CA GLY A 85 -7.75 -5.71 6.28
C GLY A 85 -6.90 -6.41 7.36
N LEU A 86 -6.20 -5.64 8.19
CA LEU A 86 -5.41 -6.17 9.31
C LEU A 86 -6.29 -6.81 10.40
N ILE A 87 -7.43 -6.19 10.72
CA ILE A 87 -8.41 -6.76 11.67
C ILE A 87 -8.96 -8.07 11.11
N TRP A 88 -9.40 -8.07 9.85
CA TRP A 88 -9.91 -9.26 9.17
C TRP A 88 -8.87 -10.39 9.14
N HIS A 89 -7.63 -10.07 8.78
CA HIS A 89 -6.52 -11.02 8.78
C HIS A 89 -6.27 -11.59 10.18
N SER A 90 -6.21 -10.76 11.21
CA SER A 90 -6.01 -11.17 12.61
C SER A 90 -7.15 -12.06 13.12
N LEU A 91 -8.41 -11.72 12.81
CA LEU A 91 -9.58 -12.51 13.21
C LEU A 91 -9.59 -13.89 12.54
N ILE A 92 -9.34 -13.96 11.24
CA ILE A 92 -9.26 -15.25 10.53
C ILE A 92 -8.09 -16.09 11.07
N HIS A 93 -6.93 -15.47 11.27
CA HIS A 93 -5.75 -16.21 11.74
C HIS A 93 -5.96 -16.78 13.14
N ARG A 94 -6.75 -16.11 13.99
CA ARG A 94 -7.19 -16.64 15.28
C ARG A 94 -8.17 -17.80 15.12
N LEU A 95 -9.18 -17.66 14.26
CA LEU A 95 -10.19 -18.70 14.02
C LEU A 95 -9.63 -19.99 13.41
N ILE A 96 -8.54 -19.90 12.63
CA ILE A 96 -7.88 -21.08 12.03
C ILE A 96 -6.88 -21.74 12.99
N ASN A 97 -6.31 -20.97 13.93
CA ASN A 97 -5.31 -21.46 14.88
C ASN A 97 -5.90 -21.95 16.22
N GLU A 98 -7.20 -21.78 16.43
CA GLU A 98 -7.99 -22.41 17.51
C GLU A 98 -8.54 -23.77 17.01
#